data_AF-A0A2E7RJL8-F1
#
_entry.id   AF-A0A2E7RJL8-F1
#
_cell.length_a   1.000
_cell.length_b   1.000
_cell.length_c   1.000
_cell.angle_alpha   90.00
_cell.angle_beta   90.00
_cell.angle_gamma   90.00
#
_symmetry.space_group_name_H-M   'P 1'
#
loop_
_entity.id
_entity.type
_entity.pdbx_description
1 polymer ?
#
loop_
_entity_poly.entity_id
_entity_poly.type
_entity_poly.pdbx_seq_one_letter_code
_entity_poly.pdbx_strand_id
1 'polypeptide(L)'
;MLVATFALEGCSSDYSAVVANRQEDGWSVVEVLGEVDGYIHQTNLESDTAKAVEASWIINGERRTKLYSQQSQLYLVLRFKKADDDVFAVIMSKRR
;
A
#
# COMPACT_ATOMS: atom_id res chain seq x y z
N MET A 1 11.90 -28.78 -31.75
CA MET A 1 10.76 -28.34 -30.94
C MET A 1 11.24 -27.14 -30.14
N LEU A 2 10.91 -25.92 -30.59
CA LEU A 2 11.41 -24.68 -30.02
C LEU A 2 10.59 -24.38 -28.75
N VAL A 3 11.22 -24.40 -27.58
CA VAL A 3 10.58 -24.01 -26.32
C VAL A 3 10.48 -22.49 -26.31
N ALA A 4 9.29 -21.97 -26.54
CA ALA A 4 8.99 -20.55 -26.39
C ALA A 4 8.90 -20.25 -24.89
N THR A 5 9.97 -19.68 -24.32
CA THR A 5 9.94 -19.13 -22.97
C THR A 5 9.11 -17.85 -23.00
N PHE A 6 7.86 -17.94 -22.58
CA PHE A 6 7.03 -16.76 -22.30
C PHE A 6 7.62 -16.04 -21.09
N ALA A 7 8.40 -14.98 -21.34
CA ALA A 7 8.70 -13.99 -20.34
C ALA A 7 7.38 -13.27 -20.01
N LEU A 8 6.75 -13.64 -18.89
CA LEU A 8 5.72 -12.84 -18.26
C LEU A 8 6.41 -11.60 -17.68
N GLU A 9 6.65 -10.61 -18.53
CA GLU A 9 6.90 -9.24 -18.09
C GLU A 9 5.61 -8.75 -17.44
N GLY A 10 5.44 -9.08 -16.15
CA GLY A 10 4.38 -8.52 -15.35
C GLY A 10 4.58 -7.01 -15.32
N CYS A 11 3.68 -6.26 -15.95
CA CYS A 11 3.62 -4.81 -15.84
C CYS A 11 3.60 -4.44 -14.35
N SER A 12 4.76 -4.06 -13.82
CA SER A 12 4.88 -3.38 -12.54
C SER A 12 3.97 -2.17 -12.59
N SER A 13 2.88 -2.19 -11.82
CA SER A 13 1.95 -1.06 -11.76
C SER A 13 2.57 0.08 -10.96
N ASP A 14 2.39 1.32 -11.42
CA ASP A 14 2.85 2.51 -10.69
C ASP A 14 1.84 2.87 -9.58
N TYR A 15 2.31 2.91 -8.33
CA TYR A 15 1.47 3.21 -7.16
C TYR A 15 1.05 4.68 -7.11
N SER A 16 1.74 5.56 -7.85
CA SER A 16 1.49 7.00 -7.86
C SER A 16 0.06 7.33 -8.30
N ALA A 17 -0.49 6.60 -9.28
CA ALA A 17 -1.86 6.76 -9.75
C ALA A 17 -2.89 6.41 -8.66
N VAL A 18 -2.65 5.34 -7.89
CA VAL A 18 -3.52 4.95 -6.77
C VAL A 18 -3.51 6.05 -5.69
N VAL A 19 -2.34 6.59 -5.39
CA VAL A 19 -2.18 7.69 -4.42
C VAL A 19 -2.86 8.96 -4.91
N ALA A 20 -2.65 9.35 -6.17
CA ALA A 20 -3.24 10.55 -6.77
C ALA A 20 -4.78 10.51 -6.71
N ASN A 21 -5.40 9.38 -7.09
CA ASN A 21 -6.86 9.20 -6.98
C ASN A 21 -7.36 9.42 -5.55
N ARG A 22 -6.63 8.95 -4.53
CA ARG A 22 -6.99 9.18 -3.13
C ARG A 22 -6.75 10.62 -2.70
N GLN A 23 -5.76 11.30 -3.25
CA GLN A 23 -5.56 12.73 -2.99
C GLN A 23 -6.71 13.58 -3.55
N GLU A 24 -7.26 13.21 -4.70
CA GLU A 24 -8.48 13.83 -5.25
C GLU A 24 -9.69 13.65 -4.32
N ASP A 25 -9.78 12.50 -3.64
CA ASP A 25 -10.78 12.23 -2.59
C ASP A 25 -10.52 12.99 -1.26
N GLY A 26 -9.48 13.83 -1.20
CA GLY A 26 -9.13 14.66 -0.05
C GLY A 26 -8.24 13.97 0.99
N TRP A 27 -7.63 12.83 0.65
CA TRP A 27 -6.61 12.22 1.50
C TRP A 27 -5.24 12.89 1.30
N SER A 28 -4.40 12.88 2.32
CA SER A 28 -3.03 13.39 2.27
C SER A 28 -2.04 12.32 2.71
N VAL A 29 -0.96 12.14 1.95
CA VAL A 29 0.11 11.19 2.30
C VAL A 29 0.76 11.63 3.61
N VAL A 30 0.88 10.69 4.55
CA VAL A 30 1.54 10.86 5.84
C VAL A 30 2.93 10.23 5.82
N GLU A 31 3.03 9.01 5.30
CA GLU A 31 4.25 8.21 5.37
C GLU A 31 4.22 7.09 4.33
N VAL A 32 5.39 6.65 3.88
CA VAL A 32 5.58 5.44 3.08
C VAL A 32 6.44 4.48 3.89
N LEU A 33 5.99 3.22 4.03
CA LEU A 33 6.59 2.19 4.86
C LEU A 33 7.07 1.03 3.99
N GLY A 34 8.29 0.55 4.22
CA GLY A 34 8.90 -0.51 3.42
C GLY A 34 9.67 0.02 2.21
N GLU A 35 10.15 -0.90 1.38
CA GLU A 35 10.93 -0.60 0.19
C GLU A 35 9.98 -0.51 -1.02
N VAL A 36 9.93 0.66 -1.64
CA VAL A 36 9.07 0.95 -2.78
C VAL A 36 9.66 0.34 -4.05
N ASP A 37 8.84 -0.40 -4.78
CA ASP A 37 9.14 -0.95 -6.10
C ASP A 37 7.82 -1.20 -6.85
N GLY A 38 7.92 -1.84 -8.01
CA GLY A 38 6.77 -2.38 -8.74
C GLY A 38 5.92 -3.33 -7.91
N TYR A 39 4.60 -3.19 -8.03
CA TYR A 39 3.65 -4.07 -7.36
C TYR A 39 2.79 -4.86 -8.35
N ILE A 40 2.38 -6.05 -7.92
CA ILE A 40 1.49 -6.96 -8.68
C ILE A 40 0.07 -6.98 -8.13
N HIS A 41 -0.12 -6.53 -6.89
CA HIS A 41 -1.44 -6.47 -6.25
C HIS A 41 -1.53 -5.33 -5.23
N GLN A 42 -2.70 -4.70 -5.14
CA GLN A 42 -2.97 -3.61 -4.20
C GLN A 42 -4.23 -3.91 -3.39
N THR A 43 -4.18 -3.60 -2.09
CA THR A 43 -5.32 -3.64 -1.17
C THR A 43 -5.33 -2.38 -0.31
N ASN A 44 -6.47 -2.09 0.34
CA ASN A 44 -6.55 -1.01 1.30
C ASN A 44 -7.26 -1.41 2.59
N LEU A 45 -6.94 -0.69 3.67
CA LEU A 45 -7.63 -0.76 4.95
C LEU A 45 -8.04 0.66 5.35
N GLU A 46 -9.34 0.86 5.55
CA GLU A 46 -9.93 2.10 6.04
C GLU A 46 -11.17 1.78 6.88
N SER A 47 -11.49 2.63 7.85
CA SER A 47 -12.71 2.51 8.64
C SER A 47 -13.03 3.82 9.32
N ASP A 48 -14.27 4.30 9.22
CA ASP A 48 -14.64 5.57 9.87
C ASP A 48 -14.97 5.39 11.36
N THR A 49 -15.25 4.16 11.77
CA THR A 49 -15.73 3.80 13.12
C THR A 49 -14.65 3.15 13.98
N ALA A 50 -13.60 2.59 13.39
CA ALA A 50 -12.49 2.02 14.13
C ALA A 50 -11.75 3.09 14.95
N LYS A 51 -11.34 2.73 16.17
CA LYS A 51 -10.55 3.62 17.03
C LYS A 51 -9.11 3.80 16.54
N ALA A 52 -8.60 2.83 15.80
CA ALA A 52 -7.27 2.82 15.22
C ALA A 52 -7.25 1.90 13.99
N VAL A 53 -6.29 2.11 13.08
CA VAL A 53 -5.96 1.18 11.99
C VAL A 53 -4.51 0.72 12.15
N GLU A 54 -4.23 -0.54 11.88
CA GLU A 54 -2.88 -1.09 11.92
C GLU A 54 -2.36 -1.24 10.49
N ALA A 55 -1.30 -0.50 10.16
CA ALA A 55 -0.56 -0.73 8.93
C ALA A 55 0.36 -1.93 9.10
N SER A 56 0.51 -2.72 8.04
CA SER A 56 1.49 -3.79 7.99
C SER A 56 2.20 -3.83 6.64
N TRP A 57 3.51 -4.05 6.68
CA TRP A 57 4.40 -4.14 5.53
C TRP A 57 5.41 -5.26 5.76
N ILE A 58 6.10 -5.70 4.71
CA ILE A 58 7.03 -6.83 4.76
C ILE A 58 8.33 -6.40 4.08
N ILE A 59 9.46 -6.61 4.76
CA ILE A 59 10.81 -6.39 4.22
C ILE A 59 11.58 -7.69 4.38
N ASN A 60 12.07 -8.25 3.28
CA ASN A 60 12.80 -9.52 3.25
C ASN A 60 12.04 -10.65 3.97
N GLY A 61 10.72 -10.74 3.77
CA GLY A 61 9.86 -11.72 4.42
C GLY A 61 9.52 -11.43 5.90
N GLU A 62 10.09 -10.39 6.51
CA GLU A 62 9.79 -10.01 7.88
C GLU A 62 8.63 -9.00 7.96
N ARG A 63 7.52 -9.41 8.59
CA ARG A 63 6.37 -8.53 8.80
C ARG A 63 6.66 -7.48 9.86
N ARG A 64 6.36 -6.23 9.52
CA ARG A 64 6.39 -5.05 10.39
C ARG A 64 4.99 -4.47 10.52
N THR A 65 4.67 -3.84 11.65
CA THR A 65 3.38 -3.18 11.88
C THR A 65 3.53 -1.83 12.57
N LYS A 66 2.56 -0.93 12.37
CA LYS A 66 2.46 0.37 13.05
C LYS A 66 1.00 0.75 13.21
N LEU A 67 0.61 1.14 14.43
CA LEU A 67 -0.76 1.50 14.77
C LEU A 67 -1.00 3.01 14.61
N TYR A 68 -2.10 3.38 13.97
CA TYR A 68 -2.52 4.76 13.75
C TYR A 68 -3.85 5.02 14.47
N SER A 69 -3.81 5.85 15.51
CA SER A 69 -5.00 6.24 16.28
C SER A 69 -5.89 7.20 15.50
N GLN A 70 -7.19 6.90 15.39
CA GLN A 70 -8.16 7.70 14.62
C GLN A 70 -8.99 8.69 15.47
N GLN A 71 -8.38 9.19 16.56
CA GLN A 71 -9.05 10.11 17.49
C GLN A 71 -9.34 11.48 16.87
N SER A 72 -8.44 12.02 16.05
CA SER A 72 -8.55 13.36 15.45
C SER A 72 -8.70 13.36 13.93
N GLN A 73 -8.30 12.28 13.26
CA GLN A 73 -8.36 12.13 11.80
C GLN A 73 -8.55 10.66 11.42
N LEU A 74 -9.01 10.44 10.19
CA LEU A 74 -9.10 9.12 9.59
C LEU A 74 -7.76 8.74 8.98
N TYR A 75 -7.49 7.44 8.92
CA TYR A 75 -6.31 6.89 8.26
C TYR A 75 -6.71 5.82 7.25
N LEU A 76 -6.05 5.87 6.10
CA LEU A 76 -6.13 4.90 5.02
C LEU A 76 -4.76 4.26 4.87
N VAL A 77 -4.71 2.93 4.89
CA VAL A 77 -3.51 2.17 4.59
C VAL A 77 -3.66 1.57 3.19
N LEU A 78 -2.88 2.05 2.24
CA LEU A 78 -2.74 1.39 0.93
C LEU A 78 -1.58 0.40 1.03
N ARG A 79 -1.80 -0.87 0.71
CA ARG A 79 -0.78 -1.92 0.73
C ARG A 79 -0.53 -2.42 -0.68
N PHE A 80 0.73 -2.48 -1.06
CA PHE A 80 1.19 -2.86 -2.39
C PHE A 80 2.10 -4.07 -2.26
N LYS A 81 1.63 -5.21 -2.78
CA LYS A 81 2.38 -6.47 -2.77
C LYS A 81 3.28 -6.52 -4.01
N LYS A 82 4.57 -6.65 -3.77
CA LYS A 82 5.61 -6.84 -4.79
C LYS A 82 5.63 -8.29 -5.30
N ALA A 83 6.37 -8.53 -6.39
CA ALA A 83 6.49 -9.86 -6.99
C ALA A 83 7.25 -10.88 -6.10
N ASP A 84 8.11 -10.38 -5.21
CA ASP A 84 8.89 -11.13 -4.22
C ASP A 84 8.12 -11.38 -2.90
N ASP A 85 6.80 -11.18 -2.90
CA ASP A 85 5.90 -11.28 -1.74
C ASP A 85 6.09 -10.22 -0.64
N ASP A 86 7.13 -9.38 -0.73
CA ASP A 86 7.26 -8.23 0.16
C ASP A 86 6.14 -7.21 -0.09
N VAL A 87 5.93 -6.33 0.88
CA VAL A 87 4.84 -5.36 0.85
C VAL A 87 5.38 -4.03 1.30
N PHE A 88 5.14 -2.98 0.50
CA PHE A 88 5.24 -1.60 0.99
C PHE A 88 3.83 -1.04 1.23
N ALA A 89 3.73 -0.04 2.10
CA ALA A 89 2.47 0.59 2.43
C ALA A 89 2.57 2.11 2.35
N VAL A 90 1.55 2.75 1.81
CA VAL A 90 1.38 4.21 1.85
C VAL A 90 0.28 4.52 2.84
N ILE A 91 0.62 5.35 3.82
CA ILE A 91 -0.30 5.81 4.86
C ILE A 91 -0.82 7.17 4.45
N MET A 92 -2.14 7.31 4.44
CA MET A 92 -2.80 8.57 4.16
C MET A 92 -3.71 8.95 5.30
N SER A 93 -3.99 10.25 5.43
CA SER A 93 -4.91 10.79 6.42
C SER A 93 -5.93 11.72 5.80
N LYS A 94 -7.09 11.82 6.44
CA LYS A 94 -8.16 12.74 6.07
C LYS A 94 -8.83 13.27 7.35
N ARG A 95 -9.17 14.55 7.37
CA ARG A 95 -9.94 15.12 8.49
C ARG A 95 -11.32 14.45 8.56
N ARG A 96 -11.81 14.22 9.77
CA ARG A 96 -13.19 13.78 9.99
C ARG A 96 -14.18 14.86 9.56
#